data_AF-A0A1E5UEV4-F1
#
_entry.id   AF-A0A1E5UEV4-F1
#
_cell.length_a   1.000
_cell.length_b   1.000
_cell.length_c   1.000
_cell.angle_alpha   90.00
_cell.angle_beta   90.00
_cell.angle_gamma   90.00
#
_symmetry.space_group_name_H-M   'P 1'
#
loop_
_entity.id
_entity.type
_entity.pdbx_description
1 polymer ?
#
loop_
_entity_poly.entity_id
_entity_poly.type
_entity_poly.pdbx_seq_one_letter_code
_entity_poly.pdbx_strand_id
1 'polypeptide(L)'
;MRIAIIGSKAFDSLEYHLHDTLKVMGHDIFHIDLDDIIPVPLRYNQLFRLLSKKYDELIFNRLADKVVEASPELVIATYRFIHPLCIKKIKYNLKGAKIIHINPDQITTLDVQQIFASEYDAWCTKDPFMVNFMKNKMKLNTHYFPEALNPRIHKPYEGDRTENEKKVNIDVVSFGSMYPYRQRMLEQVINNGINLSIFGVPNKRFFNPLIKENFRNEFITGERKAEIITGAKIVFNNFHYAEVESVNVKFFEINGIGGFQLCDYKKALEEYSPIDPEKYSFKTIDEAIEKMKYYLEKPNERYEIAKIQCEYFHKNHTYEIRLTELLNKI
;
A
#
# COMPACT_ATOMS: atom_id res chain seq x y z
N MET A 1 9.98 22.35 7.44
CA MET A 1 9.70 22.71 6.02
C MET A 1 8.20 22.74 5.81
N ARG A 2 7.74 23.53 4.84
CA ARG A 2 6.35 23.52 4.35
C ARG A 2 6.22 22.50 3.23
N ILE A 3 5.38 21.49 3.40
CA ILE A 3 5.22 20.38 2.45
C ILE A 3 3.78 20.31 1.98
N ALA A 4 3.55 20.26 0.68
CA ALA A 4 2.25 19.94 0.11
C ALA A 4 2.19 18.47 -0.32
N ILE A 5 1.13 17.76 0.04
CA ILE A 5 0.85 16.40 -0.43
C ILE A 5 -0.36 16.47 -1.36
N ILE A 6 -0.19 16.00 -2.60
CA ILE A 6 -1.27 15.89 -3.59
C ILE A 6 -1.69 14.43 -3.67
N GLY A 7 -2.80 14.08 -3.04
CA GLY A 7 -3.24 12.69 -2.92
C GLY A 7 -4.50 12.51 -2.06
N SER A 8 -4.88 11.26 -1.86
CA SER A 8 -6.15 10.95 -1.17
C SER A 8 -6.05 11.19 0.34
N LYS A 9 -7.09 11.79 0.93
CA LYS A 9 -7.22 11.92 2.40
C LYS A 9 -7.84 10.70 3.08
N ALA A 10 -8.07 9.61 2.35
CA ALA A 10 -8.67 8.40 2.90
C ALA A 10 -7.82 7.85 4.06
N PHE A 11 -8.47 7.47 5.15
CA PHE A 11 -7.79 6.82 6.27
C PHE A 11 -7.13 5.52 5.81
N ASP A 12 -5.95 5.21 6.38
CA ASP A 12 -5.15 4.03 6.04
C ASP A 12 -4.63 4.00 4.58
N SER A 13 -4.59 5.16 3.90
CA SER A 13 -3.88 5.32 2.62
C SER A 13 -2.39 5.66 2.82
N LEU A 14 -1.59 5.48 1.76
CA LEU A 14 -0.20 5.97 1.73
C LEU A 14 -0.14 7.43 2.20
N GLU A 15 -0.97 8.29 1.62
CA GLU A 15 -0.91 9.73 1.85
C GLU A 15 -1.34 10.13 3.25
N TYR A 16 -2.29 9.39 3.83
CA TYR A 16 -2.60 9.52 5.25
C TYR A 16 -1.37 9.22 6.10
N HIS A 17 -0.65 8.12 5.83
CA HIS A 17 0.56 7.77 6.58
C HIS A 17 1.73 8.73 6.34
N LEU A 18 1.89 9.26 5.12
CA LEU A 18 2.87 10.29 4.80
C LEU A 18 2.56 11.59 5.57
N HIS A 19 1.30 12.04 5.54
CA HIS A 19 0.87 13.23 6.29
C HIS A 19 1.18 13.06 7.78
N ASP A 20 0.67 11.98 8.38
CA ASP A 20 0.76 11.74 9.81
C ASP A 20 2.23 11.66 10.26
N THR A 21 3.07 11.00 9.47
CA THR A 21 4.51 10.87 9.78
C THR A 21 5.26 12.18 9.62
N LEU A 22 5.08 12.91 8.52
CA LEU A 22 5.76 14.19 8.31
C LEU A 22 5.32 15.25 9.34
N LYS A 23 4.07 15.20 9.79
CA LYS A 23 3.58 16.07 10.86
C LYS A 23 4.30 15.79 12.19
N VAL A 24 4.49 14.52 12.54
CA VAL A 24 5.25 14.11 13.73
C VAL A 24 6.73 14.51 13.62
N MET A 25 7.30 14.44 12.42
CA MET A 25 8.66 14.93 12.13
C MET A 25 8.80 16.47 12.19
N GLY A 26 7.73 17.21 12.52
CA GLY A 26 7.78 18.66 12.75
C GLY A 26 7.62 19.51 11.48
N HIS A 27 7.15 18.93 10.38
CA HIS A 27 6.87 19.68 9.14
C HIS A 27 5.47 20.28 9.13
N ASP A 28 5.30 21.39 8.41
CA ASP A 28 4.01 22.05 8.17
C ASP A 28 3.38 21.45 6.90
N ILE A 29 2.25 20.75 7.03
CA ILE A 29 1.68 19.90 5.97
C ILE A 29 0.39 20.47 5.40
N PHE A 30 0.36 20.66 4.08
CA PHE A 30 -0.82 21.02 3.29
C PHE A 30 -1.26 19.80 2.47
N HIS A 31 -2.30 19.10 2.93
CA HIS A 31 -2.83 17.93 2.22
C HIS A 31 -3.98 18.35 1.29
N ILE A 32 -3.80 18.17 -0.01
CA ILE A 32 -4.73 18.56 -1.07
C ILE A 32 -5.20 17.30 -1.81
N ASP A 33 -6.49 17.04 -1.74
CA ASP A 33 -7.20 15.97 -2.45
C ASP A 33 -7.90 16.54 -3.69
N LEU A 34 -8.14 15.71 -4.71
CA LEU A 34 -9.03 16.07 -5.82
C LEU A 34 -10.45 16.34 -5.35
N ASP A 35 -10.91 15.66 -4.29
CA ASP A 35 -12.23 15.89 -3.69
C ASP A 35 -12.34 17.32 -3.10
N ASP A 36 -11.23 17.98 -2.78
CA ASP A 36 -11.23 19.40 -2.38
C ASP A 36 -11.48 20.35 -3.57
N ILE A 37 -11.33 19.89 -4.81
CA ILE A 37 -11.42 20.71 -6.03
C ILE A 37 -12.81 20.63 -6.65
N ILE A 38 -13.40 19.43 -6.68
CA ILE A 38 -14.73 19.20 -7.25
C ILE A 38 -15.50 18.21 -6.36
N PRO A 39 -16.76 18.54 -5.98
CA PRO A 39 -17.63 17.63 -5.21
C PRO A 39 -18.28 16.55 -6.10
N VAL A 40 -17.52 15.99 -7.05
CA VAL A 40 -17.99 14.93 -7.96
C VAL A 40 -17.30 13.64 -7.54
N PRO A 41 -18.04 12.55 -7.29
CA PRO A 41 -17.43 11.29 -6.88
C PRO A 41 -16.33 10.86 -7.85
N LEU A 42 -15.20 10.41 -7.31
CA LEU A 42 -13.96 10.11 -8.05
C LEU A 42 -14.18 9.29 -9.33
N ARG A 43 -15.07 8.29 -9.30
CA ARG A 43 -15.38 7.44 -10.47
C ARG A 43 -15.92 8.21 -11.68
N TYR A 44 -16.77 9.21 -11.43
CA TYR A 44 -17.36 10.03 -12.49
C TYR A 44 -16.36 11.08 -12.95
N ASN A 45 -15.62 11.65 -11.98
CA ASN A 45 -14.54 12.58 -12.26
C ASN A 45 -13.50 11.94 -13.21
N GLN A 46 -13.05 10.72 -12.92
CA GLN A 46 -12.14 9.95 -13.78
C GLN A 46 -12.69 9.79 -15.20
N LEU A 47 -13.97 9.41 -15.36
CA LEU A 47 -14.57 9.25 -16.68
C LEU A 47 -14.62 10.58 -17.46
N PHE A 48 -15.04 11.68 -16.83
CA PHE A 48 -15.10 12.98 -17.50
C PHE A 48 -13.72 13.50 -17.90
N ARG A 49 -12.69 13.25 -17.09
CA ARG A 49 -11.31 13.59 -17.39
C ARG A 49 -10.79 12.84 -18.62
N LEU A 50 -11.12 11.55 -18.75
CA LEU A 50 -10.76 10.76 -19.93
C LEU A 50 -11.49 11.23 -21.20
N LEU A 51 -12.72 11.75 -21.07
CA LEU A 51 -13.54 12.19 -22.19
C LEU A 51 -13.27 13.64 -22.63
N SER A 52 -12.76 14.49 -21.73
CA SER A 52 -12.60 15.92 -21.99
C SER A 52 -11.26 16.44 -21.47
N LYS A 53 -10.34 16.67 -22.40
CA LYS A 53 -9.05 17.33 -22.11
C LYS A 53 -9.21 18.68 -21.42
N LYS A 54 -10.19 19.49 -21.85
CA LYS A 54 -10.46 20.81 -21.23
C LYS A 54 -10.90 20.69 -19.77
N TYR A 55 -11.70 19.67 -19.45
CA TYR A 55 -12.13 19.40 -18.09
C TYR A 55 -10.96 18.93 -17.21
N ASP A 56 -10.13 18.03 -17.74
CA ASP A 56 -8.92 17.58 -17.06
C ASP A 56 -7.95 18.74 -16.78
N GLU A 57 -7.68 19.58 -17.78
CA GLU A 57 -6.87 20.79 -17.64
C GLU A 57 -7.45 21.77 -16.61
N LEU A 58 -8.77 21.96 -16.59
CA LEU A 58 -9.43 22.84 -15.62
C LEU A 58 -9.23 22.36 -14.18
N ILE A 59 -9.42 21.06 -13.92
CA ILE A 59 -9.24 20.47 -12.59
C ILE A 59 -7.82 20.68 -12.10
N PHE A 60 -6.84 20.30 -12.92
CA PHE A 60 -5.45 20.36 -12.53
C PHE A 60 -4.89 21.77 -12.48
N ASN A 61 -5.48 22.72 -13.23
CA ASN A 61 -5.22 24.14 -13.04
C ASN A 61 -5.62 24.62 -11.64
N ARG A 62 -6.83 24.26 -11.18
CA ARG A 62 -7.33 24.63 -9.85
C ARG A 62 -6.55 23.95 -8.73
N LEU A 63 -6.17 22.68 -8.94
CA LEU A 63 -5.32 21.96 -7.99
C LEU A 63 -3.96 22.66 -7.86
N ALA A 64 -3.34 23.03 -8.98
CA ALA A 64 -2.10 23.80 -8.98
C ALA A 64 -2.26 25.15 -8.28
N ASP A 65 -3.38 25.87 -8.45
CA ASP A 65 -3.63 27.13 -7.74
C ASP A 65 -3.58 26.95 -6.22
N LYS A 66 -4.27 25.92 -5.69
CA LYS A 66 -4.22 25.62 -4.25
C LYS A 66 -2.81 25.27 -3.74
N VAL A 67 -2.02 24.55 -4.54
CA VAL A 67 -0.63 24.24 -4.19
C VAL A 67 0.22 25.52 -4.17
N VAL A 68 0.02 26.41 -5.14
CA VAL A 68 0.73 27.70 -5.22
C VAL A 68 0.35 28.62 -4.05
N GLU A 69 -0.94 28.71 -3.71
CA GLU A 69 -1.44 29.44 -2.54
C GLU A 69 -0.80 28.94 -1.24
N ALA A 70 -0.62 27.63 -1.11
CA ALA A 70 0.07 27.04 0.04
C ALA A 70 1.56 27.41 0.09
N SER A 71 2.19 27.82 -1.02
CA SER A 71 3.62 28.19 -1.10
C SER A 71 4.57 27.20 -0.38
N PRO A 72 4.51 25.90 -0.68
CA PRO A 72 5.37 24.88 -0.08
C PRO A 72 6.82 24.94 -0.60
N GLU A 73 7.74 24.38 0.17
CA GLU A 73 9.13 24.13 -0.22
C GLU A 73 9.29 22.76 -0.91
N LEU A 74 8.41 21.81 -0.59
CA LEU A 74 8.36 20.47 -1.18
C LEU A 74 6.92 20.11 -1.54
N VAL A 75 6.72 19.56 -2.73
CA VAL A 75 5.45 19.00 -3.19
C VAL A 75 5.65 17.50 -3.42
N ILE A 76 4.84 16.69 -2.73
CA ILE A 76 4.80 15.24 -2.87
C ILE A 76 3.52 14.88 -3.63
N ALA A 77 3.66 14.49 -4.88
CA ALA A 77 2.57 14.00 -5.72
C ALA A 77 2.45 12.48 -5.62
N THR A 78 1.25 11.95 -5.36
CA THR A 78 1.02 10.49 -5.30
C THR A 78 0.08 9.98 -6.40
N TYR A 79 -0.85 10.81 -6.85
CA TYR A 79 -1.70 10.46 -7.98
C TYR A 79 -0.90 10.29 -9.27
N ARG A 80 -1.04 9.13 -9.93
CA ARG A 80 -0.36 8.82 -11.21
C ARG A 80 -0.95 9.57 -12.40
N PHE A 81 -2.19 10.03 -12.26
CA PHE A 81 -2.95 10.67 -13.32
C PHE A 81 -2.86 12.21 -13.28
N ILE A 82 -1.92 12.80 -12.54
CA ILE A 82 -1.80 14.26 -12.47
C ILE A 82 -1.45 14.81 -13.85
N HIS A 83 -2.25 15.72 -14.37
CA HIS A 83 -2.00 16.30 -15.69
C HIS A 83 -0.70 17.12 -15.67
N PRO A 84 0.20 17.00 -16.68
CA PRO A 84 1.51 17.66 -16.69
C PRO A 84 1.46 19.18 -16.53
N LEU A 85 0.37 19.79 -17.01
CA LEU A 85 0.10 21.22 -16.82
C LEU A 85 0.09 21.64 -15.34
N CYS A 86 -0.39 20.77 -14.44
CA CYS A 86 -0.37 21.00 -13.00
C CYS A 86 1.06 21.27 -12.53
N ILE A 87 1.96 20.34 -12.84
CA ILE A 87 3.36 20.37 -12.42
C ILE A 87 4.06 21.57 -13.04
N LYS A 88 3.86 21.80 -14.34
CA LYS A 88 4.41 22.98 -15.03
C LYS A 88 3.99 24.30 -14.38
N LYS A 89 2.71 24.44 -14.02
CA LYS A 89 2.18 25.64 -13.35
C LYS A 89 2.76 25.82 -11.95
N ILE A 90 2.90 24.74 -11.18
CA ILE A 90 3.52 24.79 -9.85
C ILE A 90 4.98 25.23 -9.97
N LYS A 91 5.79 24.60 -10.85
CA LYS A 91 7.21 24.99 -11.05
C LYS A 91 7.36 26.44 -11.50
N TYR A 92 6.47 26.93 -12.37
CA TYR A 92 6.52 28.31 -12.85
C TYR A 92 6.33 29.33 -11.72
N ASN A 93 5.38 29.08 -10.81
CA ASN A 93 5.05 30.00 -9.72
C ASN A 93 5.93 29.81 -8.49
N LEU A 94 6.43 28.60 -8.24
CA LEU A 94 7.24 28.25 -7.07
C LEU A 94 8.66 27.83 -7.49
N LYS A 95 9.47 28.78 -7.97
CA LYS A 95 10.80 28.52 -8.57
C LYS A 95 11.81 27.82 -7.64
N GLY A 96 11.58 27.82 -6.33
CA GLY A 96 12.43 27.14 -5.34
C GLY A 96 11.86 25.83 -4.79
N ALA A 97 10.62 25.48 -5.12
CA ALA A 97 9.98 24.27 -4.59
C ALA A 97 10.46 23.03 -5.33
N LYS A 98 10.80 21.98 -4.58
CA LYS A 98 11.03 20.64 -5.15
C LYS A 98 9.70 19.94 -5.36
N ILE A 99 9.51 19.27 -6.49
CA ILE A 99 8.30 18.51 -6.78
C ILE A 99 8.70 17.06 -7.08
N ILE A 100 8.33 16.15 -6.18
CA ILE A 100 8.61 14.73 -6.33
C ILE A 100 7.31 13.94 -6.55
N HIS A 101 7.43 12.80 -7.22
CA HIS A 101 6.35 11.82 -7.30
C HIS A 101 6.67 10.59 -6.45
N ILE A 102 5.72 10.10 -5.66
CA ILE A 102 5.80 8.81 -4.95
C ILE A 102 4.68 7.90 -5.48
N ASN A 103 5.05 6.80 -6.13
CA ASN A 103 4.11 5.81 -6.65
C ASN A 103 4.02 4.58 -5.72
N PRO A 104 2.92 4.37 -4.97
CA PRO A 104 2.73 3.19 -4.11
C PRO A 104 2.35 1.92 -4.89
N ASP A 105 1.90 2.06 -6.12
CA ASP A 105 1.16 1.00 -6.77
C ASP A 105 1.97 0.21 -7.81
N GLN A 106 1.53 -1.02 -8.02
CA GLN A 106 2.04 -1.94 -9.04
C GLN A 106 1.98 -1.36 -10.47
N ILE A 107 2.83 -1.88 -11.36
CA ILE A 107 3.20 -1.26 -12.63
C ILE A 107 2.07 -1.11 -13.68
N THR A 108 1.01 -1.91 -13.59
CA THR A 108 -0.14 -1.86 -14.52
C THR A 108 -1.10 -0.72 -14.22
N THR A 109 -0.83 0.07 -13.19
CA THR A 109 -1.71 1.17 -12.76
C THR A 109 -1.31 2.55 -13.28
N LEU A 110 -0.26 2.66 -14.09
CA LEU A 110 0.30 3.94 -14.55
C LEU A 110 -0.60 4.75 -15.52
N ASP A 111 -1.88 4.41 -15.64
CA ASP A 111 -2.89 5.11 -16.47
C ASP A 111 -2.38 5.30 -17.92
N VAL A 112 -2.66 6.45 -18.54
CA VAL A 112 -2.10 6.85 -19.85
C VAL A 112 -0.65 7.36 -19.76
N GLN A 113 0.06 7.04 -18.67
CA GLN A 113 1.50 7.28 -18.48
C GLN A 113 1.91 8.77 -18.40
N GLN A 114 0.97 9.69 -18.10
CA GLN A 114 1.25 11.13 -17.99
C GLN A 114 2.26 11.50 -16.87
N ILE A 115 2.47 10.60 -15.91
CA ILE A 115 3.51 10.70 -14.89
C ILE A 115 4.92 10.90 -15.50
N PHE A 116 5.20 10.31 -16.67
CA PHE A 116 6.49 10.44 -17.35
C PHE A 116 6.56 11.67 -18.27
N ALA A 117 5.41 12.27 -18.61
CA ALA A 117 5.34 13.53 -19.35
C ALA A 117 5.47 14.76 -18.45
N SER A 118 5.44 14.56 -17.13
CA SER A 118 5.52 15.63 -16.12
C SER A 118 6.96 15.90 -15.71
N GLU A 119 7.31 17.16 -15.47
CA GLU A 119 8.67 17.58 -15.13
C GLU A 119 8.96 17.51 -13.61
N TYR A 120 8.75 16.35 -12.99
CA TYR A 120 9.13 16.13 -11.59
C TYR A 120 10.65 16.26 -11.40
N ASP A 121 11.08 16.69 -10.22
CA ASP A 121 12.50 16.74 -9.84
C ASP A 121 13.03 15.38 -9.39
N ALA A 122 12.14 14.49 -8.91
CA ALA A 122 12.45 13.09 -8.63
C ALA A 122 11.22 12.18 -8.73
N TRP A 123 11.44 10.92 -9.09
CA TRP A 123 10.44 9.85 -9.09
C TRP A 123 10.80 8.81 -8.05
N CYS A 124 9.85 8.44 -7.20
CA CYS A 124 10.01 7.43 -6.17
C CYS A 124 9.06 6.29 -6.45
N THR A 125 9.57 5.07 -6.52
CA THR A 125 8.77 3.87 -6.76
C THR A 125 9.28 2.71 -5.94
N LYS A 126 8.36 1.84 -5.53
CA LYS A 126 8.64 0.71 -4.66
C LYS A 126 9.17 -0.53 -5.37
N ASP A 127 9.10 -0.59 -6.71
CA ASP A 127 9.51 -1.77 -7.47
C ASP A 127 10.92 -1.60 -8.05
N PRO A 128 11.93 -2.39 -7.62
CA PRO A 128 13.29 -2.29 -8.14
C PRO A 128 13.35 -2.43 -9.67
N PHE A 129 12.47 -3.23 -10.28
CA PHE A 129 12.36 -3.33 -11.73
C PHE A 129 12.04 -1.96 -12.35
N MET A 130 11.07 -1.23 -11.78
CA MET A 130 10.72 0.10 -12.25
C MET A 130 11.79 1.13 -11.93
N VAL A 131 12.45 1.06 -10.77
CA VAL A 131 13.59 1.94 -10.44
C VAL A 131 14.65 1.82 -11.53
N ASN A 132 15.03 0.58 -11.87
CA ASN A 132 16.02 0.29 -12.90
C ASN A 132 15.56 0.79 -14.28
N PHE A 133 14.30 0.56 -14.65
CA PHE A 133 13.72 1.02 -15.91
C PHE A 133 13.77 2.56 -16.03
N MET A 134 13.26 3.27 -15.03
CA MET A 134 13.20 4.74 -15.02
C MET A 134 14.60 5.37 -15.01
N LYS A 135 15.52 4.83 -14.20
CA LYS A 135 16.88 5.35 -14.08
C LYS A 135 17.71 5.06 -15.33
N ASN A 136 17.78 3.80 -15.75
CA ASN A 136 18.76 3.37 -16.76
C ASN A 136 18.26 3.49 -18.21
N LYS A 137 16.94 3.43 -18.44
CA LYS A 137 16.37 3.58 -19.79
C LYS A 137 15.85 4.99 -20.06
N MET A 138 15.18 5.60 -19.08
CA MET A 138 14.58 6.93 -19.24
C MET A 138 15.45 8.08 -18.72
N LYS A 139 16.57 7.77 -18.03
CA LYS A 139 17.48 8.75 -17.42
C LYS A 139 16.77 9.71 -16.44
N LEU A 140 15.75 9.21 -15.74
CA LEU A 140 15.06 9.97 -14.70
C LEU A 140 15.84 9.94 -13.38
N ASN A 141 15.70 11.02 -12.59
CA ASN A 141 16.16 11.02 -11.20
C ASN A 141 15.23 10.14 -10.37
N THR A 142 15.55 8.85 -10.27
CA THR A 142 14.67 7.86 -9.64
C THR A 142 15.29 7.30 -8.37
N HIS A 143 14.47 7.25 -7.31
CA HIS A 143 14.80 6.67 -6.02
C HIS A 143 13.92 5.45 -5.74
N TYR A 144 14.55 4.43 -5.15
CA TYR A 144 13.82 3.32 -4.56
C TYR A 144 13.13 3.79 -3.28
N PHE A 145 11.82 3.62 -3.21
CA PHE A 145 11.00 3.98 -2.05
C PHE A 145 10.04 2.82 -1.77
N PRO A 146 10.46 1.81 -1.01
CA PRO A 146 9.59 0.69 -0.65
C PRO A 146 8.50 1.13 0.31
N GLU A 147 7.43 0.34 0.36
CA GLU A 147 6.35 0.52 1.34
C GLU A 147 6.88 0.42 2.78
N ALA A 148 6.09 0.91 3.72
CA ALA A 148 6.45 0.94 5.13
C ALA A 148 5.20 0.84 6.02
N LEU A 149 5.42 0.68 7.32
CA LEU A 149 4.35 0.77 8.32
C LEU A 149 4.33 2.14 9.00
N ASN A 150 3.14 2.57 9.41
CA ASN A 150 2.98 3.68 10.33
C ASN A 150 2.84 3.12 11.76
N PRO A 151 3.82 3.31 12.66
CA PRO A 151 3.84 2.66 13.97
C PRO A 151 2.71 3.14 14.90
N ARG A 152 2.08 4.29 14.60
CA ARG A 152 0.93 4.82 15.36
C ARG A 152 -0.38 4.11 15.00
N ILE A 153 -0.46 3.51 13.81
CA ILE A 153 -1.67 2.84 13.29
C ILE A 153 -1.49 1.32 13.27
N HIS A 154 -0.36 0.85 12.74
CA HIS A 154 -0.02 -0.56 12.61
C HIS A 154 0.72 -1.07 13.85
N LYS A 155 0.01 -1.04 14.98
CA LYS A 155 0.50 -1.55 16.26
C LYS A 155 -0.15 -2.90 16.61
N PRO A 156 0.51 -3.74 17.43
CA PRO A 156 -0.09 -4.96 17.94
C PRO A 156 -1.39 -4.72 18.70
N TYR A 157 -2.26 -5.74 18.68
CA TYR A 157 -3.45 -5.78 19.52
C TYR A 157 -3.07 -5.72 21.00
N GLU A 158 -3.77 -4.87 21.75
CA GLU A 158 -3.60 -4.74 23.20
C GLU A 158 -4.39 -5.85 23.91
N GLY A 159 -3.73 -6.96 24.24
CA GLY A 159 -4.32 -8.08 24.97
C GLY A 159 -3.53 -9.38 24.83
N ASP A 160 -4.02 -10.46 25.45
CA ASP A 160 -3.40 -11.77 25.30
C ASP A 160 -3.68 -12.35 23.91
N ARG A 161 -2.61 -12.81 23.24
CA ARG A 161 -2.70 -13.33 21.87
C ARG A 161 -3.52 -14.61 21.78
N THR A 162 -3.42 -15.48 22.78
CA THR A 162 -4.12 -16.77 22.79
C THR A 162 -5.62 -16.57 23.03
N GLU A 163 -5.98 -15.64 23.92
CA GLU A 163 -7.36 -15.22 24.11
C GLU A 163 -7.94 -14.56 22.85
N ASN A 164 -7.18 -13.69 22.19
CA ASN A 164 -7.63 -13.08 20.95
C ASN A 164 -7.81 -14.11 19.83
N GLU A 165 -6.91 -15.08 19.67
CA GLU A 165 -7.06 -16.15 18.68
C GLU A 165 -8.35 -16.97 18.92
N LYS A 166 -8.67 -17.30 20.17
CA LYS A 166 -9.94 -17.96 20.54
C LYS A 166 -11.17 -17.10 20.26
N LYS A 167 -11.08 -15.80 20.54
CA LYS A 167 -12.18 -14.84 20.32
C LYS A 167 -12.47 -14.65 18.83
N VAL A 168 -11.43 -14.46 18.02
CA VAL A 168 -11.55 -14.24 16.57
C VAL A 168 -11.95 -15.53 15.86
N ASN A 169 -11.38 -16.67 16.26
CA ASN A 169 -11.71 -18.01 15.76
C ASN A 169 -11.69 -18.10 14.22
N ILE A 170 -10.59 -17.65 13.61
CA ILE A 170 -10.37 -17.72 12.17
C ILE A 170 -9.07 -18.49 11.90
N ASP A 171 -9.17 -19.55 11.10
CA ASP A 171 -8.02 -20.34 10.66
C ASP A 171 -7.17 -19.56 9.64
N VAL A 172 -7.78 -19.18 8.52
CA VAL A 172 -7.11 -18.36 7.51
C VAL A 172 -7.93 -17.12 7.19
N VAL A 173 -7.28 -15.96 7.19
CA VAL A 173 -7.89 -14.71 6.76
C VAL A 173 -7.25 -14.18 5.49
N SER A 174 -8.08 -13.70 4.55
CA SER A 174 -7.64 -12.90 3.41
C SER A 174 -8.41 -11.59 3.36
N PHE A 175 -7.72 -10.49 3.05
CA PHE A 175 -8.34 -9.17 2.96
C PHE A 175 -7.80 -8.32 1.80
N GLY A 176 -8.63 -7.39 1.35
CA GLY A 176 -8.35 -6.47 0.25
C GLY A 176 -9.19 -6.74 -1.00
N SER A 177 -8.78 -6.18 -2.14
CA SER A 177 -9.54 -6.29 -3.39
C SER A 177 -9.57 -7.72 -3.93
N MET A 178 -10.76 -8.27 -4.17
CA MET A 178 -10.90 -9.64 -4.68
C MET A 178 -10.86 -9.67 -6.21
N TYR A 179 -9.66 -9.53 -6.79
CA TYR A 179 -9.43 -9.70 -8.22
C TYR A 179 -9.69 -11.15 -8.65
N PRO A 180 -10.09 -11.41 -9.92
CA PRO A 180 -10.39 -12.77 -10.38
C PRO A 180 -9.29 -13.80 -10.10
N TYR A 181 -8.01 -13.46 -10.30
CA TYR A 181 -6.91 -14.39 -9.99
C TYR A 181 -6.82 -14.72 -8.49
N ARG A 182 -7.01 -13.72 -7.61
CA ARG A 182 -7.01 -13.91 -6.16
C ARG A 182 -8.17 -14.81 -5.74
N GLN A 183 -9.36 -14.61 -6.32
CA GLN A 183 -10.50 -15.49 -6.07
C GLN A 183 -10.22 -16.94 -6.46
N ARG A 184 -9.51 -17.19 -7.58
CA ARG A 184 -9.10 -18.55 -7.97
C ARG A 184 -8.10 -19.16 -6.99
N MET A 185 -7.18 -18.38 -6.44
CA MET A 185 -6.25 -18.87 -5.40
C MET A 185 -7.00 -19.25 -4.12
N LEU A 186 -7.92 -18.39 -3.67
CA LEU A 186 -8.74 -18.65 -2.47
C LEU A 186 -9.68 -19.86 -2.64
N GLU A 187 -10.18 -20.09 -3.85
CA GLU A 187 -10.94 -21.29 -4.18
C GLU A 187 -10.12 -22.57 -3.94
N GLN A 188 -8.83 -22.59 -4.30
CA GLN A 188 -7.97 -23.75 -4.03
C GLN A 188 -7.79 -24.01 -2.53
N VAL A 189 -7.70 -22.95 -1.73
CA VAL A 189 -7.63 -23.04 -0.26
C VAL A 189 -8.91 -23.71 0.29
N ILE A 190 -10.09 -23.27 -0.15
CA ILE A 190 -11.38 -23.83 0.27
C ILE A 190 -11.54 -25.28 -0.19
N ASN A 191 -11.22 -25.58 -1.45
CA ASN A 191 -11.31 -26.95 -2.01
C ASN A 191 -10.41 -27.95 -1.27
N ASN A 192 -9.38 -27.45 -0.57
CA ASN A 192 -8.48 -28.25 0.25
C ASN A 192 -8.89 -28.33 1.74
N GLY A 193 -10.14 -27.96 2.06
CA GLY A 193 -10.75 -28.11 3.38
C GLY A 193 -10.29 -27.09 4.41
N ILE A 194 -9.66 -25.99 4.00
CA ILE A 194 -9.19 -24.94 4.91
C ILE A 194 -10.29 -23.90 5.12
N ASN A 195 -10.63 -23.63 6.37
CA ASN A 195 -11.63 -22.63 6.73
C ASN A 195 -11.10 -21.20 6.50
N LEU A 196 -11.64 -20.54 5.48
CA LEU A 196 -11.22 -19.21 5.06
C LEU A 196 -12.28 -18.17 5.44
N SER A 197 -11.84 -17.05 6.01
CA SER A 197 -12.64 -15.82 6.15
C SER A 197 -12.09 -14.70 5.27
N ILE A 198 -12.97 -14.01 4.55
CA ILE A 198 -12.61 -12.93 3.63
C ILE A 198 -13.19 -11.61 4.16
N PHE A 199 -12.30 -10.63 4.41
CA PHE A 199 -12.70 -9.27 4.76
C PHE A 199 -12.57 -8.34 3.55
N GLY A 200 -13.57 -7.49 3.37
CA GLY A 200 -13.77 -6.68 2.17
C GLY A 200 -15.11 -6.96 1.49
N VAL A 201 -15.29 -6.37 0.32
CA VAL A 201 -16.53 -6.47 -0.46
C VAL A 201 -16.35 -7.37 -1.68
N PRO A 202 -17.35 -8.22 -2.00
CA PRO A 202 -17.36 -9.00 -3.24
C PRO A 202 -17.17 -8.13 -4.48
N ASN A 203 -16.40 -8.65 -5.45
CA ASN A 203 -16.28 -8.01 -6.76
C ASN A 203 -17.65 -7.99 -7.45
N LYS A 204 -18.16 -6.83 -7.85
CA LYS A 204 -19.50 -6.72 -8.46
C LYS A 204 -19.60 -7.26 -9.88
N ARG A 205 -18.48 -7.36 -10.61
CA ARG A 205 -18.47 -7.66 -12.05
C ARG A 205 -18.03 -9.09 -12.35
N PHE A 206 -16.97 -9.55 -11.69
CA PHE A 206 -16.36 -10.86 -11.92
C PHE A 206 -16.26 -11.59 -10.58
N PHE A 207 -17.41 -12.02 -10.08
CA PHE A 207 -17.54 -12.70 -8.80
C PHE A 207 -17.52 -14.21 -8.97
N ASN A 208 -16.75 -14.90 -8.12
CA ASN A 208 -16.79 -16.35 -7.99
C ASN A 208 -17.79 -16.73 -6.87
N PRO A 209 -18.91 -17.40 -7.19
CA PRO A 209 -19.90 -17.80 -6.19
C PRO A 209 -19.37 -18.75 -5.11
N LEU A 210 -18.32 -19.54 -5.40
CA LEU A 210 -17.77 -20.54 -4.47
C LEU A 210 -17.19 -19.93 -3.19
N ILE A 211 -16.71 -18.69 -3.27
CA ILE A 211 -16.10 -18.01 -2.12
C ILE A 211 -17.09 -17.07 -1.41
N LYS A 212 -18.37 -17.07 -1.81
CA LYS A 212 -19.36 -16.10 -1.34
C LYS A 212 -19.62 -16.18 0.15
N GLU A 213 -19.82 -17.39 0.65
CA GLU A 213 -20.15 -17.65 2.05
C GLU A 213 -18.95 -17.35 2.99
N ASN A 214 -17.75 -17.16 2.43
CA ASN A 214 -16.55 -16.80 3.18
C ASN A 214 -16.45 -15.28 3.44
N PHE A 215 -17.22 -14.44 2.74
CA PHE A 215 -17.18 -12.99 2.96
C PHE A 215 -17.84 -12.58 4.27
N ARG A 216 -17.10 -11.84 5.08
CA ARG A 216 -17.62 -11.19 6.30
C ARG A 216 -18.34 -9.87 6.01
N ASN A 217 -18.23 -9.34 4.78
CA ASN A 217 -18.80 -8.05 4.36
C ASN A 217 -18.41 -6.87 5.27
N GLU A 218 -17.21 -6.94 5.84
CA GLU A 218 -16.67 -5.96 6.77
C GLU A 218 -15.39 -5.37 6.16
N PHE A 219 -15.30 -4.02 6.16
CA PHE A 219 -14.08 -3.30 5.82
C PHE A 219 -13.29 -3.05 7.11
N ILE A 220 -12.08 -3.61 7.20
CA ILE A 220 -11.25 -3.57 8.41
C ILE A 220 -10.17 -2.49 8.30
N THR A 221 -10.08 -1.64 9.31
CA THR A 221 -9.03 -0.62 9.48
C THR A 221 -8.71 -0.43 10.97
N GLY A 222 -7.59 0.23 11.29
CA GLY A 222 -7.22 0.59 12.66
C GLY A 222 -7.22 -0.59 13.64
N GLU A 223 -7.80 -0.38 14.83
CA GLU A 223 -7.83 -1.39 15.90
C GLU A 223 -8.54 -2.67 15.49
N ARG A 224 -9.62 -2.59 14.70
CA ARG A 224 -10.34 -3.76 14.22
C ARG A 224 -9.51 -4.60 13.26
N LYS A 225 -8.71 -3.96 12.40
CA LYS A 225 -7.72 -4.64 11.55
C LYS A 225 -6.66 -5.33 12.41
N ALA A 226 -6.17 -4.68 13.46
CA ALA A 226 -5.20 -5.26 14.38
C ALA A 226 -5.73 -6.48 15.14
N GLU A 227 -6.97 -6.41 15.65
CA GLU A 227 -7.66 -7.51 16.32
C GLU A 227 -7.76 -8.74 15.40
N ILE A 228 -8.24 -8.56 14.16
CA ILE A 228 -8.41 -9.67 13.19
C ILE A 228 -7.06 -10.23 12.76
N ILE A 229 -6.07 -9.40 12.45
CA ILE A 229 -4.76 -9.85 11.97
C ILE A 229 -3.99 -10.62 13.04
N THR A 230 -4.06 -10.20 14.30
CA THR A 230 -3.38 -10.91 15.41
C THR A 230 -4.15 -12.14 15.88
N GLY A 231 -5.48 -12.15 15.76
CA GLY A 231 -6.33 -13.26 16.20
C GLY A 231 -6.59 -14.32 15.12
N ALA A 232 -6.37 -14.03 13.83
CA ALA A 232 -6.37 -15.07 12.81
C ALA A 232 -5.11 -15.93 12.95
N LYS A 233 -5.24 -17.26 12.81
CA LYS A 233 -4.07 -18.15 12.87
C LYS A 233 -3.09 -17.85 11.75
N ILE A 234 -3.58 -17.64 10.53
CA ILE A 234 -2.77 -17.34 9.34
C ILE A 234 -3.41 -16.20 8.55
N VAL A 235 -2.60 -15.19 8.21
CA VAL A 235 -2.96 -14.12 7.28
C VAL A 235 -2.40 -14.44 5.90
N PHE A 236 -3.28 -14.84 4.97
CA PHE A 236 -2.90 -15.14 3.61
C PHE A 236 -2.79 -13.87 2.77
N ASN A 237 -1.55 -13.47 2.48
CA ASN A 237 -1.24 -12.26 1.73
C ASN A 237 -0.60 -12.58 0.37
N ASN A 238 -1.43 -12.79 -0.64
CA ASN A 238 -0.92 -12.86 -2.00
C ASN A 238 -0.70 -11.46 -2.61
N PHE A 239 0.44 -11.28 -3.26
CA PHE A 239 0.84 -10.08 -3.96
C PHE A 239 0.09 -9.94 -5.30
N HIS A 240 0.05 -8.72 -5.83
CA HIS A 240 -0.42 -8.54 -7.20
C HIS A 240 0.61 -9.12 -8.16
N TYR A 241 0.20 -9.78 -9.24
CA TYR A 241 1.12 -10.36 -10.24
C TYR A 241 2.05 -9.33 -10.91
N ALA A 242 1.76 -8.05 -10.71
CA ALA A 242 2.47 -6.90 -11.26
C ALA A 242 3.36 -6.20 -10.22
N GLU A 243 3.41 -6.72 -8.99
CA GLU A 243 4.57 -6.53 -8.11
C GLU A 243 5.66 -7.45 -8.68
N VAL A 244 6.57 -6.92 -9.48
CA VAL A 244 7.55 -7.75 -10.21
C VAL A 244 8.63 -8.20 -9.24
N GLU A 245 9.31 -7.24 -8.62
CA GLU A 245 10.37 -7.48 -7.64
C GLU A 245 10.00 -6.96 -6.25
N SER A 246 8.95 -6.14 -6.13
CA SER A 246 8.46 -5.59 -4.87
C SER A 246 7.43 -6.47 -4.15
N VAL A 247 7.00 -5.97 -2.98
CA VAL A 247 5.91 -6.50 -2.17
C VAL A 247 4.81 -5.45 -2.01
N ASN A 248 3.64 -5.86 -1.53
CA ASN A 248 2.52 -4.94 -1.27
C ASN A 248 2.63 -4.27 0.11
N VAL A 249 1.88 -3.19 0.33
CA VAL A 249 1.83 -2.50 1.63
C VAL A 249 1.39 -3.43 2.77
N LYS A 250 0.42 -4.33 2.51
CA LYS A 250 -0.06 -5.32 3.50
C LYS A 250 1.07 -6.13 4.13
N PHE A 251 2.13 -6.41 3.37
CA PHE A 251 3.30 -7.12 3.90
C PHE A 251 3.89 -6.41 5.11
N PHE A 252 4.05 -5.09 5.03
CA PHE A 252 4.56 -4.26 6.11
C PHE A 252 3.55 -4.06 7.23
N GLU A 253 2.27 -3.89 6.89
CA GLU A 253 1.19 -3.70 7.87
C GLU A 253 0.98 -4.94 8.74
N ILE A 254 0.89 -6.12 8.13
CA ILE A 254 0.64 -7.39 8.84
C ILE A 254 1.80 -7.67 9.80
N ASN A 255 3.03 -7.49 9.33
CA ASN A 255 4.22 -7.67 10.16
C ASN A 255 4.27 -6.62 11.28
N GLY A 256 3.97 -5.34 11.01
CA GLY A 256 3.90 -4.29 12.04
C GLY A 256 2.81 -4.52 13.10
N ILE A 257 1.70 -5.14 12.72
CA ILE A 257 0.63 -5.53 13.64
C ILE A 257 0.98 -6.81 14.42
N GLY A 258 1.89 -7.65 13.91
CA GLY A 258 2.29 -8.90 14.55
C GLY A 258 1.36 -10.08 14.24
N GLY A 259 0.73 -10.10 13.07
CA GLY A 259 0.03 -11.28 12.54
C GLY A 259 1.01 -12.29 11.93
N PHE A 260 0.68 -13.58 11.97
CA PHE A 260 1.45 -14.58 11.24
C PHE A 260 1.05 -14.56 9.76
N GLN A 261 1.96 -14.10 8.91
CA GLN A 261 1.73 -13.93 7.48
C GLN A 261 2.23 -15.12 6.67
N LEU A 262 1.48 -15.51 5.64
CA LEU A 262 1.93 -16.39 4.57
C LEU A 262 1.75 -15.66 3.22
N CYS A 263 2.85 -15.41 2.50
CA CYS A 263 2.86 -14.55 1.32
C CYS A 263 3.60 -15.14 0.10
N ASP A 264 3.45 -14.55 -1.09
CA ASP A 264 4.22 -15.00 -2.26
C ASP A 264 5.72 -14.77 -2.03
N TYR A 265 6.55 -15.71 -2.48
CA TYR A 265 8.00 -15.54 -2.46
C TYR A 265 8.44 -14.44 -3.42
N LYS A 266 9.25 -13.52 -2.91
CA LYS A 266 10.01 -12.54 -3.69
C LYS A 266 11.42 -12.46 -3.15
N LYS A 267 12.40 -12.24 -4.01
CA LYS A 267 13.79 -12.05 -3.58
C LYS A 267 13.94 -10.89 -2.59
N ALA A 268 13.13 -9.83 -2.74
CA ALA A 268 13.13 -8.70 -1.82
C ALA A 268 12.79 -9.08 -0.35
N LEU A 269 12.17 -10.24 -0.11
CA LEU A 269 11.91 -10.72 1.26
C LEU A 269 13.20 -10.93 2.07
N GLU A 270 14.30 -11.31 1.40
CA GLU A 270 15.62 -11.49 2.03
C GLU A 270 16.19 -10.16 2.58
N GLU A 271 15.77 -9.03 2.03
CA GLU A 271 16.15 -7.68 2.51
C GLU A 271 15.24 -7.20 3.65
N TYR A 272 13.96 -7.58 3.61
CA TYR A 272 12.94 -7.05 4.51
C TYR A 272 12.77 -7.83 5.81
N SER A 273 13.33 -9.03 5.92
CA SER A 273 13.09 -9.87 7.08
C SER A 273 14.38 -10.50 7.62
N PRO A 274 14.52 -10.60 8.95
CA PRO A 274 15.59 -11.38 9.56
C PRO A 274 15.29 -12.89 9.57
N ILE A 275 14.07 -13.29 9.19
CA ILE A 275 13.63 -14.68 9.14
C ILE A 275 13.82 -15.20 7.72
N ASP A 276 14.26 -16.45 7.60
CA ASP A 276 14.29 -17.16 6.33
C ASP A 276 12.90 -17.10 5.63
N PRO A 277 12.80 -16.50 4.43
CA PRO A 277 11.55 -16.41 3.67
C PRO A 277 10.84 -17.75 3.47
N GLU A 278 11.56 -18.87 3.42
CA GLU A 278 10.95 -20.20 3.29
C GLU A 278 10.00 -20.53 4.44
N LYS A 279 10.10 -19.88 5.61
CA LYS A 279 9.16 -20.10 6.73
C LYS A 279 7.79 -19.43 6.55
N TYR A 280 7.72 -18.34 5.80
CA TYR A 280 6.51 -17.50 5.73
C TYR A 280 6.12 -17.11 4.29
N SER A 281 6.71 -17.76 3.30
CA SER A 281 6.35 -17.56 1.89
C SER A 281 6.17 -18.85 1.11
N PHE A 282 5.62 -18.75 -0.09
CA PHE A 282 5.36 -19.86 -1.01
C PHE A 282 5.63 -19.44 -2.46
N LYS A 283 5.99 -20.41 -3.31
CA LYS A 283 6.18 -20.21 -4.76
C LYS A 283 5.00 -20.74 -5.56
N THR A 284 4.24 -21.68 -5.00
CA THR A 284 3.05 -22.27 -5.63
C THR A 284 1.87 -22.28 -4.66
N ILE A 285 0.66 -22.39 -5.20
CA ILE A 285 -0.55 -22.49 -4.36
C ILE A 285 -0.57 -23.79 -3.55
N ASP A 286 0.00 -24.88 -4.07
CA ASP A 286 0.10 -26.16 -3.38
C ASP A 286 1.04 -26.06 -2.17
N GLU A 287 2.21 -25.43 -2.33
CA GLU A 287 3.11 -25.10 -1.21
C GLU A 287 2.41 -24.22 -0.16
N ALA A 288 1.60 -23.25 -0.58
CA ALA A 288 0.84 -22.42 0.33
C ALA A 288 -0.16 -23.25 1.17
N ILE A 289 -0.87 -24.19 0.53
CA ILE A 289 -1.83 -25.08 1.18
C ILE A 289 -1.12 -26.04 2.15
N GLU A 290 0.02 -26.60 1.76
CA GLU A 290 0.85 -27.44 2.64
C GLU A 290 1.31 -26.68 3.87
N LYS A 291 1.84 -25.46 3.69
CA LYS A 291 2.26 -24.58 4.79
C LYS A 291 1.08 -24.16 5.65
N MET A 292 -0.10 -23.89 5.08
CA MET A 292 -1.28 -23.60 5.89
C MET A 292 -1.64 -24.78 6.79
N LYS A 293 -1.74 -26.00 6.24
CA LYS A 293 -2.04 -27.21 7.02
C LYS A 293 -1.00 -27.45 8.11
N TYR A 294 0.28 -27.28 7.80
CA TYR A 294 1.36 -27.37 8.79
C TYR A 294 1.19 -26.32 9.88
N TYR A 295 1.07 -25.05 9.51
CA TYR A 295 1.08 -23.95 10.47
C TYR A 295 -0.18 -23.90 11.31
N LEU A 296 -1.34 -24.37 10.86
CA LEU A 296 -2.57 -24.43 11.68
C LEU A 296 -2.36 -25.19 13.00
N GLU A 297 -1.54 -26.25 12.97
CA GLU A 297 -1.21 -27.10 14.12
C GLU A 297 0.01 -26.61 14.93
N LYS A 298 0.58 -25.43 14.61
CA LYS A 298 1.84 -24.91 15.19
C LYS A 298 1.69 -23.52 15.82
N PRO A 299 0.83 -23.32 16.84
CA PRO A 299 0.57 -22.00 17.41
C PRO A 299 1.84 -21.28 17.89
N ASN A 300 2.70 -21.98 18.64
CA ASN A 300 3.93 -21.38 19.17
C ASN A 300 4.88 -20.90 18.06
N GLU A 301 5.03 -21.67 16.99
CA GLU A 301 5.89 -21.30 15.87
C GLU A 301 5.34 -20.07 15.13
N ARG A 302 4.02 -20.02 14.91
CA ARG A 302 3.36 -18.83 14.33
C ARG A 302 3.57 -17.60 15.19
N TYR A 303 3.47 -17.74 16.51
CA TYR A 303 3.59 -16.63 17.46
C TYR A 303 5.02 -16.10 17.51
N GLU A 304 6.01 -17.00 17.55
CA GLU A 304 7.42 -16.65 17.55
C GLU A 304 7.81 -15.90 16.27
N ILE A 305 7.43 -16.43 15.10
CA ILE A 305 7.70 -15.78 13.81
C ILE A 305 7.07 -14.39 13.77
N ALA A 306 5.78 -14.27 14.11
CA ALA A 306 5.08 -13.00 14.07
C ALA A 306 5.65 -11.97 15.05
N LYS A 307 6.11 -12.40 16.24
CA LYS A 307 6.76 -11.54 17.23
C LYS A 307 8.08 -10.98 16.69
N ILE A 308 8.97 -11.86 16.19
CA ILE A 308 10.27 -11.46 15.64
C ILE A 308 10.09 -10.49 14.46
N GLN A 309 9.16 -10.78 13.55
CA GLN A 309 8.84 -9.88 12.43
C GLN A 309 8.35 -8.53 12.95
N CYS A 310 7.41 -8.50 13.90
CA CYS A 310 6.86 -7.26 14.44
C CYS A 310 7.94 -6.36 15.03
N GLU A 311 8.76 -6.89 15.93
CA GLU A 311 9.85 -6.14 16.55
C GLU A 311 10.84 -5.61 15.51
N TYR A 312 11.20 -6.43 14.50
CA TYR A 312 12.11 -6.01 13.44
C TYR A 312 11.51 -4.94 12.53
N PHE A 313 10.24 -5.06 12.15
CA PHE A 313 9.58 -4.13 11.23
C PHE A 313 9.38 -2.75 11.87
N HIS A 314 9.01 -2.68 13.15
CA HIS A 314 8.94 -1.41 13.89
C HIS A 314 10.29 -0.71 13.99
N LYS A 315 11.39 -1.47 13.99
CA LYS A 315 12.76 -0.90 14.04
C LYS A 315 13.28 -0.45 12.68
N ASN A 316 12.91 -1.11 11.59
CA ASN A 316 13.62 -0.95 10.29
C ASN A 316 12.72 -0.49 9.13
N HIS A 317 11.39 -0.57 9.25
CA HIS A 317 10.46 -0.44 8.13
C HIS A 317 9.32 0.53 8.41
N THR A 318 9.61 1.63 9.13
CA THR A 318 8.63 2.71 9.37
C THR A 318 8.69 3.78 8.28
N TYR A 319 7.57 4.47 8.04
CA TYR A 319 7.55 5.63 7.14
C TYR A 319 8.53 6.72 7.57
N GLU A 320 8.80 6.86 8.87
CA GLU A 320 9.75 7.86 9.39
C GLU A 320 11.16 7.60 8.86
N ILE A 321 11.59 6.34 8.85
CA ILE A 321 12.87 5.93 8.27
C ILE A 321 12.89 6.21 6.77
N ARG A 322 11.85 5.78 6.03
CA ARG A 322 11.77 5.98 4.57
C ARG A 322 11.78 7.46 4.18
N LEU A 323 11.04 8.28 4.90
CA LEU A 323 10.96 9.70 4.64
C LEU A 323 12.25 10.41 5.01
N THR A 324 12.89 10.05 6.12
CA THR A 324 14.20 10.60 6.48
C THR A 324 15.24 10.31 5.40
N GLU A 325 15.32 9.06 4.92
CA GLU A 325 16.22 8.68 3.82
C GLU A 325 15.90 9.42 2.51
N LEU A 326 14.62 9.59 2.18
CA LEU A 326 14.18 10.28 0.98
C LEU A 326 14.50 11.78 1.05
N LEU A 327 14.15 12.45 2.14
CA LEU A 327 14.37 13.87 2.34
C LEU A 327 15.87 14.24 2.30
N ASN A 328 16.75 13.35 2.76
CA ASN A 328 18.20 13.53 2.66
C ASN A 328 18.75 13.40 1.22
N LYS A 329 17.98 12.84 0.29
CA LYS A 329 18.41 12.60 -1.10
C LYS A 329 17.92 13.68 -2.08
N ILE A 330 16.92 14.47 -1.73
CA ILE A 330 16.18 15.36 -2.66
C ILE A 330 16.52 16.84 -2.54
#